data_AF-A0A0R1ZIE8-F1
#
_entry.id   AF-A0A0R1ZIE8-F1
#
_cell.length_a   1.000
_cell.length_b   1.000
_cell.length_c   1.000
_cell.angle_alpha   90.00
_cell.angle_beta   90.00
_cell.angle_gamma   90.00
#
_symmetry.space_group_name_H-M   'P 1'
#
loop_
_entity.id
_entity.type
_entity.pdbx_description
1 polymer ?
#
loop_
_entity_poly.entity_id
_entity_poly.type
_entity_poly.pdbx_seq_one_letter_code
_entity_poly.pdbx_strand_id
1 'polypeptide(L)'
;MTLIVIILDAFAAVCYLFLAQGQSNALITVGAGVQIVITILLLILTIMFNGHRRARYWTSTYHPFTFRFGIILLSLVGNALIALLYVMYVTGTNTILFR
;
A
#
# COMPACT_ATOMS: atom_id res chain seq x y z
N MET A 1 3.98 -10.16 10.29
CA MET A 1 2.87 -9.63 9.46
C MET A 1 2.87 -8.11 9.43
N THR A 2 2.71 -7.41 10.56
CA THR A 2 2.74 -5.94 10.58
C THR A 2 4.09 -5.32 10.20
N LEU A 3 5.21 -5.88 10.68
CA LEU A 3 6.55 -5.39 10.30
C LEU A 3 6.84 -5.52 8.80
N ILE A 4 6.38 -6.61 8.16
CA ILE A 4 6.57 -6.83 6.72
C ILE A 4 5.80 -5.78 5.91
N VAL A 5 4.58 -5.46 6.33
CA VAL A 5 3.76 -4.41 5.70
C VAL A 5 4.43 -3.05 5.79
N ILE A 6 4.99 -2.69 6.96
CA ILE A 6 5.71 -1.42 7.14
C ILE A 6 6.98 -1.37 6.26
N ILE A 7 7.72 -2.47 6.15
CA ILE A 7 8.91 -2.53 5.28
C ILE A 7 8.52 -2.37 3.82
N LEU A 8 7.42 -3.00 3.39
CA LEU A 8 6.95 -2.90 2.01
C LEU A 8 6.46 -1.49 1.67
N ASP A 9 5.82 -0.82 2.63
CA ASP A 9 5.38 0.58 2.52
C ASP A 9 6.59 1.53 2.42
N ALA A 10 7.60 1.31 3.25
CA ALA A 10 8.87 2.05 3.18
C ALA A 10 9.58 1.85 1.83
N PHE A 11 9.56 0.62 1.30
CA PHE A 11 10.12 0.31 -0.02
C PHE A 11 9.37 1.05 -1.14
N ALA A 12 8.03 1.06 -1.09
CA ALA A 12 7.20 1.80 -2.04
C ALA A 12 7.51 3.31 -2.01
N ALA A 13 7.69 3.88 -0.81
CA ALA A 13 8.07 5.28 -0.63
C ALA A 13 9.47 5.59 -1.22
N VAL A 14 10.46 4.71 -1.01
CA VAL A 14 11.80 4.87 -1.60
C VAL A 14 11.74 4.80 -3.13
N CYS A 15 10.97 3.86 -3.69
CA CYS A 15 10.75 3.80 -5.14
C CYS A 15 10.15 5.10 -5.67
N TYR A 16 9.11 5.64 -5.01
CA TYR A 16 8.51 6.92 -5.38
C TYR A 16 9.53 8.06 -5.38
N LEU A 17 10.38 8.17 -4.36
CA LEU A 17 11.40 9.22 -4.27
C LEU A 17 12.47 9.11 -5.37
N PHE A 18 12.84 7.89 -5.76
CA PHE A 18 13.74 7.65 -6.90
C PHE A 18 13.09 8.06 -8.23
N LEU A 19 11.81 7.74 -8.41
CA LEU A 19 11.03 8.09 -9.61
C LEU A 19 10.81 9.60 -9.73
N ALA A 20 10.58 10.29 -8.61
CA ALA A 20 10.43 11.74 -8.58
C ALA A 20 11.69 12.48 -9.05
N GLN A 21 12.88 11.88 -8.89
CA GLN A 21 14.14 12.45 -9.36
C GLN A 21 14.41 12.14 -10.85
N GLY A 22 14.01 10.96 -11.32
CA GLY A 22 14.15 10.55 -12.71
C GLY A 22 12.89 10.87 -13.51
N GLN A 23 12.72 12.12 -13.97
CA GLN A 23 11.57 12.58 -14.78
C GLN A 23 11.50 12.00 -16.21
N SER A 24 11.88 10.73 -16.39
CA SER A 24 11.71 10.01 -17.65
C SER A 24 10.36 9.29 -17.66
N ASN A 25 9.55 9.56 -18.67
CA ASN A 25 8.23 8.91 -18.86
C ASN A 25 8.33 7.37 -18.88
N ALA A 26 9.43 6.82 -19.39
CA ALA A 26 9.67 5.38 -19.38
C ALA A 26 9.86 4.85 -17.96
N LEU A 27 10.62 5.56 -17.12
CA LEU A 27 10.81 5.21 -15.71
C LEU A 27 9.50 5.31 -14.93
N ILE A 28 8.69 6.35 -15.16
CA ILE A 28 7.41 6.53 -14.48
C ILE A 28 6.44 5.38 -14.79
N THR A 29 6.42 4.90 -16.04
CA THR A 29 5.58 3.76 -16.44
C THR A 29 6.01 2.45 -15.77
N VAL A 30 7.32 2.21 -15.67
CA VAL A 30 7.88 1.05 -14.94
C VAL A 30 7.57 1.17 -13.44
N GLY A 31 7.72 2.37 -12.88
CA GLY A 31 7.40 2.68 -11.49
C GLY A 31 5.93 2.43 -11.15
N ALA A 32 5.00 2.82 -12.03
CA ALA A 32 3.58 2.53 -11.88
C ALA A 32 3.32 1.02 -11.83
N GLY A 33 3.97 0.24 -12.69
CA GLY A 33 3.89 -1.23 -12.67
C GLY A 33 4.36 -1.82 -11.34
N VAL A 34 5.52 -1.37 -10.83
CA VAL A 34 6.06 -1.81 -9.53
C VAL A 34 5.11 -1.45 -8.39
N GLN A 35 4.55 -0.23 -8.39
CA GLN A 35 3.60 0.22 -7.36
C GLN A 35 2.34 -0.64 -7.35
N ILE A 36 1.80 -1.01 -8.52
CA ILE A 36 0.64 -1.91 -8.63
C ILE A 36 0.97 -3.29 -8.04
N VAL A 37 2.13 -3.86 -8.38
CA VAL A 37 2.56 -5.17 -7.85
C VAL A 37 2.68 -5.13 -6.32
N ILE A 38 3.29 -4.09 -5.76
CA ILE A 38 3.39 -3.89 -4.30
C ILE A 38 2.00 -3.80 -3.66
N THR A 39 1.08 -3.06 -4.28
CA THR A 39 -0.29 -2.91 -3.79
C THR A 39 -1.05 -4.24 -3.76
N ILE A 40 -0.89 -5.07 -4.80
CA ILE A 40 -1.49 -6.41 -4.86
C ILE A 40 -0.89 -7.31 -3.78
N LEU A 41 0.42 -7.25 -3.55
CA LEU A 41 1.07 -8.00 -2.47
C LEU A 41 0.53 -7.59 -1.09
N LEU A 42 0.31 -6.29 -0.85
CA LEU A 42 -0.35 -5.81 0.37
C LEU A 42 -1.78 -6.31 0.49
N LEU A 43 -2.53 -6.40 -0.61
CA LEU A 43 -3.89 -6.92 -0.63
C LEU A 43 -3.93 -8.38 -0.23
N ILE A 44 -3.06 -9.20 -0.82
CA ILE A 44 -2.91 -10.60 -0.47
C ILE A 44 -2.54 -10.74 1.01
N LEU A 45 -1.57 -9.95 1.50
CA LEU A 45 -1.18 -9.97 2.92
C LEU A 45 -2.31 -9.54 3.86
N THR A 46 -3.18 -8.62 3.41
CA THR A 46 -4.35 -8.17 4.17
C THR A 46 -5.42 -9.26 4.26
N ILE A 47 -5.67 -9.97 3.16
CA ILE A 47 -6.63 -11.09 3.10
C ILE A 47 -6.10 -12.32 3.85
N MET A 48 -4.81 -12.61 3.71
CA MET A 48 -4.12 -13.70 4.41
C MET A 48 -3.90 -13.42 5.90
N PHE A 49 -4.21 -12.21 6.38
CA PHE A 49 -4.05 -11.85 7.79
C PHE A 49 -5.05 -12.61 8.66
N ASN A 50 -4.71 -13.84 9.02
CA ASN A 50 -5.37 -14.63 10.05
C ASN A 50 -4.86 -14.23 11.45
N GLY A 51 -5.05 -12.96 11.82
CA GLY A 51 -4.69 -12.45 13.14
C GLY A 51 -5.42 -13.21 14.24
N HIS A 52 -4.66 -13.74 15.21
CA HIS A 52 -5.24 -14.36 16.41
C HIS A 52 -6.15 -13.37 17.12
N ARG A 53 -7.45 -13.68 17.19
CA ARG A 53 -8.46 -13.01 18.01
C ARG A 53 -8.21 -13.28 19.50
N ARG A 54 -7.04 -12.92 20.04
CA ARG A 54 -6.78 -13.07 21.48
C ARG A 54 -7.54 -11.98 22.23
N ALA A 55 -8.78 -12.31 22.57
CA ALA A 55 -9.52 -11.64 23.62
C ALA A 55 -8.76 -11.83 24.94
N ARG A 56 -8.21 -10.74 25.49
CA ARG A 56 -7.83 -10.73 26.91
C ARG A 56 -8.70 -9.80 27.75
N TYR A 57 -9.36 -8.81 27.15
CA TYR A 57 -10.30 -7.97 27.88
C TYR A 57 -11.52 -7.63 27.01
N TRP A 58 -12.68 -7.84 27.63
CA TRP A 58 -14.07 -7.58 27.20
C TRP A 58 -14.80 -8.61 26.31
N THR A 59 -15.51 -9.51 27.02
CA THR A 59 -16.90 -9.99 26.83
C THR A 59 -17.40 -10.36 25.42
N SER A 60 -17.80 -11.64 25.32
CA SER A 60 -18.98 -12.22 24.64
C SER A 60 -19.37 -11.86 23.20
N THR A 61 -18.76 -10.91 22.52
CA THR A 61 -19.15 -10.61 21.14
C THR A 61 -17.93 -10.21 20.33
N TYR A 62 -17.74 -10.92 19.22
CA TYR A 62 -16.68 -10.79 18.24
C TYR A 62 -16.06 -9.37 18.16
N HIS A 63 -14.74 -9.27 18.36
CA HIS A 63 -13.97 -8.07 18.04
C HIS A 63 -13.32 -8.22 16.66
N PRO A 64 -13.90 -7.66 15.58
CA PRO A 64 -13.39 -7.83 14.21
C PRO A 64 -12.12 -7.02 13.91
N PHE A 65 -11.78 -6.00 14.72
CA PHE A 65 -10.64 -5.11 14.49
C PHE A 65 -9.60 -5.22 15.60
N THR A 66 -8.53 -5.99 15.38
CA THR A 66 -7.30 -5.83 16.18
C THR A 66 -6.55 -4.61 15.67
N PHE A 67 -5.95 -3.79 16.56
CA PHE A 67 -5.14 -2.61 16.20
C PHE A 67 -4.12 -2.89 15.07
N ARG A 68 -3.57 -4.11 15.05
CA ARG A 68 -2.65 -4.61 14.02
C ARG A 68 -3.29 -4.73 12.63
N PHE A 69 -4.56 -5.16 12.54
CA PHE A 69 -5.30 -5.23 11.29
C PHE A 69 -5.61 -3.83 10.75
N GLY A 70 -5.94 -2.88 11.62
CA GLY A 70 -6.16 -1.48 11.24
C GLY A 70 -4.93 -0.84 10.56
N ILE A 71 -3.73 -1.09 11.09
CA ILE A 71 -2.48 -0.59 10.48
C ILE A 71 -2.28 -1.19 9.08
N ILE A 72 -2.55 -2.49 8.90
CA ILE A 72 -2.40 -3.17 7.61
C ILE A 72 -3.40 -2.62 6.60
N LEU A 73 -4.65 -2.43 7.02
CA LEU A 73 -5.71 -1.86 6.17
C LEU A 73 -5.38 -0.43 5.74
N LEU A 74 -4.89 0.41 6.65
CA LEU A 74 -4.50 1.79 6.33
C LEU A 74 -3.33 1.84 5.34
N SER A 75 -2.31 0.98 5.52
CA SER A 75 -1.18 0.90 4.59
C SER A 75 -1.60 0.41 3.20
N LEU A 76 -2.55 -0.53 3.13
CA LEU A 76 -3.16 -0.95 1.88
C LEU A 76 -3.89 0.20 1.19
N VAL A 77 -4.78 0.90 1.91
CA VAL A 77 -5.55 2.01 1.35
C VAL A 77 -4.63 3.12 0.85
N GLY A 78 -3.59 3.47 1.61
CA GLY A 78 -2.59 4.45 1.19
C GLY A 78 -1.87 4.06 -0.10
N ASN A 79 -1.33 2.83 -0.18
CA ASN A 79 -0.67 2.34 -1.38
C ASN A 79 -1.61 2.23 -2.58
N ALA A 80 -2.86 1.83 -2.36
CA ALA A 80 -3.87 1.75 -3.41
C ALA A 80 -4.22 3.12 -3.99
N LEU A 81 -4.31 4.15 -3.14
CA LEU A 81 -4.50 5.53 -3.61
C LEU A 81 -3.32 6.00 -4.43
N ILE A 82 -2.08 5.74 -3.99
CA ILE A 82 -0.87 6.10 -4.74
C ILE A 82 -0.83 5.37 -6.09
N ALA A 83 -1.13 4.06 -6.12
CA ALA A 83 -1.18 3.28 -7.35
C ALA A 83 -2.24 3.82 -8.33
N LEU A 84 -3.41 4.21 -7.84
CA LEU A 84 -4.47 4.82 -8.63
C LEU A 84 -4.00 6.15 -9.24
N LEU A 85 -3.33 7.01 -8.45
CA LEU A 85 -2.75 8.24 -8.95
C LEU A 85 -1.69 7.97 -10.04
N TYR A 86 -0.86 6.94 -9.89
CA TYR A 86 0.10 6.53 -10.92
C TYR A 86 -0.60 6.10 -12.22
N VAL A 87 -1.68 5.33 -12.13
CA VAL A 87 -2.49 4.94 -13.30
C VAL A 87 -3.09 6.18 -13.98
N MET A 88 -3.60 7.14 -13.20
CA MET A 88 -4.12 8.40 -13.74
C MET A 88 -3.05 9.26 -14.40
N TYR A 89 -1.80 9.19 -13.91
CA TYR A 89 -0.66 9.86 -14.53
C TYR A 89 -0.27 9.22 -15.86
N VAL A 90 -0.14 7.88 -15.89
CA VAL A 90 0.22 7.15 -17.12
C VAL A 90 -0.86 7.29 -18.20
N THR A 91 -2.13 7.35 -17.82
CA THR A 91 -3.26 7.57 -18.76
C THR A 91 -3.38 9.03 -19.23
N GLY A 92 -2.52 9.93 -18.76
CA GLY A 92 -2.53 11.35 -19.15
C GLY A 92 -3.70 12.15 -18.60
N THR A 93 -4.47 11.58 -17.66
CA THR A 93 -5.68 12.22 -17.09
C THR A 93 -5.35 13.15 -15.92
N ASN A 94 -4.21 12.94 -15.23
CA ASN A 94 -3.76 13.79 -14.11
C ASN A 94 -2.23 13.96 -14.05
N THR A 95 -1.74 15.18 -13.85
CA THR A 95 -0.31 15.50 -13.66
C THR A 95 0.09 15.69 -12.18
N ILE A 96 -0.80 15.36 -11.24
CA ILE A 96 -0.66 15.71 -9.81
C ILE A 96 0.59 15.11 -9.15
N LEU A 97 1.07 13.94 -9.60
CA LEU A 97 2.23 13.25 -8.99
C LEU A 97 3.60 13.79 -9.41
N PHE A 98 3.73 14.25 -10.66
CA PHE A 98 5.00 14.71 -11.22
C PHE A 98 4.75 16.04 -11.91
N ARG A 99 4.82 17.11 -11.13
CA ARG A 99 4.87 18.50 -11.60
C ARG A 99 6.28 19.05 -11.40
#